data_AF-A0AAW0SJU5-F1
#
_entry.id   AF-A0AAW0SJU5-F1
#
_cell.length_a   1.000
_cell.length_b   1.000
_cell.length_c   1.000
_cell.angle_alpha   90.00
_cell.angle_beta   90.00
_cell.angle_gamma   90.00
#
_symmetry.space_group_name_H-M   'P 1'
#
loop_
_entity.id
_entity.type
_entity.pdbx_description
1 polymer ?
#
loop_
_entity_poly.entity_id
_entity_poly.type
_entity_poly.pdbx_seq_one_letter_code
_entity_poly.pdbx_strand_id
1 'polypeptide(L)'
;SGSSRVSRPVISDDARLSLTEVFINRMLTSAQYLKSAHDYKYWLKRKIQFFIKEGLEKKLRVIFDDLLGPNLSNSTLDQAECHSNLPKILDCDKKSLLEEFLREILLAKNSLQLQRLYAEYKEQLDANAVDMI
;
A
#
# COMPACT_ATOMS: atom_id res chain seq x y z
N SER A 1 -46.32 -21.22 14.97
CA SER A 1 -45.39 -20.08 14.94
C SER A 1 -44.15 -20.43 14.15
N GLY A 2 -44.06 -19.96 12.90
CA GLY A 2 -42.89 -20.17 12.05
C GLY A 2 -41.76 -19.23 12.48
N SER A 3 -40.64 -19.80 12.92
CA SER A 3 -39.43 -19.04 13.19
C SER A 3 -38.77 -18.70 11.85
N SER A 4 -39.01 -17.48 11.37
CA SER A 4 -38.32 -16.92 10.20
C SER A 4 -36.84 -16.78 10.54
N ARG A 5 -36.04 -17.79 10.20
CA ARG A 5 -34.59 -17.65 10.14
C ARG A 5 -34.30 -16.63 9.05
N VAL A 6 -33.97 -15.41 9.45
CA VAL A 6 -33.38 -14.41 8.57
C VAL A 6 -32.04 -14.99 8.12
N SER A 7 -32.02 -15.58 6.93
CA SER A 7 -30.78 -16.01 6.28
C SER A 7 -29.93 -14.76 6.08
N ARG A 8 -28.84 -14.63 6.84
CA ARG A 8 -27.85 -13.57 6.59
C ARG A 8 -27.41 -13.71 5.14
N PRO A 9 -27.41 -12.61 4.35
CA PRO A 9 -26.90 -12.67 3.00
C PRO A 9 -25.44 -13.13 3.07
N VAL A 10 -25.15 -14.26 2.45
CA VAL A 10 -23.77 -14.72 2.24
C VAL A 10 -23.21 -13.79 1.17
N ILE A 11 -22.58 -12.70 1.61
CA ILE A 11 -21.84 -11.81 0.73
C ILE A 11 -20.71 -12.64 0.13
N SER A 12 -20.65 -12.70 -1.20
CA SER A 12 -19.54 -13.35 -1.91
C SER A 12 -18.21 -12.76 -1.43
N ASP A 13 -17.18 -13.59 -1.25
CA ASP A 13 -15.87 -13.13 -0.81
C ASP A 13 -15.32 -12.02 -1.71
N ASP A 14 -15.56 -12.09 -3.01
CA ASP A 14 -15.19 -11.05 -3.97
C ASP A 14 -15.86 -9.69 -3.65
N ALA A 15 -17.17 -9.71 -3.35
CA ALA A 15 -17.90 -8.52 -2.95
C ALA A 15 -17.39 -7.96 -1.61
N ARG A 16 -17.02 -8.84 -0.66
CA ARG A 16 -16.42 -8.43 0.62
C ARG A 16 -15.08 -7.72 0.41
N LEU A 17 -14.22 -8.27 -0.44
CA LEU A 17 -12.92 -7.69 -0.76
C LEU A 17 -13.07 -6.32 -1.43
N SER A 18 -13.93 -6.24 -2.44
CA SER A 18 -14.22 -5.01 -3.18
C SER A 18 -14.75 -3.90 -2.27
N LEU A 19 -15.76 -4.20 -1.44
CA LEU A 19 -16.33 -3.23 -0.52
C LEU A 19 -15.32 -2.75 0.53
N THR A 20 -14.46 -3.65 1.03
CA THR A 20 -13.42 -3.30 2.00
C THR A 20 -12.40 -2.34 1.38
N GLU A 21 -11.96 -2.61 0.15
CA GLU A 21 -11.02 -1.74 -0.56
C GLU A 21 -11.63 -0.38 -0.88
N VAL A 22 -12.88 -0.32 -1.37
CA VAL A 22 -13.61 0.92 -1.61
C VAL A 22 -13.70 1.77 -0.34
N PHE A 23 -14.01 1.14 0.80
CA PHE A 23 -14.06 1.82 2.08
C PHE A 23 -12.70 2.43 2.45
N ILE A 24 -11.62 1.65 2.36
CA ILE A 24 -10.27 2.13 2.69
C ILE A 24 -9.85 3.27 1.76
N ASN A 25 -10.13 3.16 0.45
CA ASN A 25 -9.85 4.21 -0.52
C ASN A 25 -10.61 5.50 -0.19
N ARG A 26 -11.88 5.41 0.19
CA ARG A 26 -12.66 6.57 0.62
C ARG A 26 -12.04 7.26 1.84
N MET A 27 -11.55 6.49 2.80
CA MET A 27 -10.88 7.04 3.99
C MET A 27 -9.56 7.72 3.65
N LEU A 28 -8.77 7.16 2.74
CA LEU A 28 -7.56 7.82 2.20
C LEU A 28 -7.89 9.14 1.50
N THR A 29 -8.89 9.16 0.62
CA THR A 29 -9.34 10.40 -0.05
C THR A 29 -9.79 11.45 0.97
N SER A 30 -10.50 11.03 2.01
CA SER A 30 -10.97 11.92 3.07
C SER A 30 -9.79 12.51 3.87
N ALA A 31 -8.83 11.68 4.26
CA ALA A 31 -7.62 12.13 4.96
C ALA A 31 -6.78 13.09 4.12
N GLN A 32 -6.65 12.82 2.81
CA GLN A 32 -5.95 13.68 1.88
C GLN A 32 -6.66 15.04 1.71
N TYR A 33 -7.98 15.05 1.56
CA TYR A 33 -8.78 16.27 1.48
C TYR A 33 -8.62 17.14 2.74
N LEU A 34 -8.62 16.50 3.92
CA LEU A 34 -8.38 17.16 5.21
C LEU A 34 -6.92 17.50 5.46
N LYS A 35 -6.00 17.12 4.56
CA LYS A 35 -4.53 17.23 4.72
C LYS A 35 -4.02 16.63 6.03
N SER A 36 -4.69 15.58 6.52
CA SER A 36 -4.32 14.87 7.74
C SER A 36 -3.28 13.80 7.40
N ALA A 37 -2.00 14.14 7.59
CA ALA A 37 -0.88 13.21 7.39
C ALA A 37 -1.01 11.93 8.22
N HIS A 38 -1.40 12.10 9.49
CA HIS A 38 -1.59 11.01 10.44
C HIS A 38 -2.66 10.02 9.98
N ASP A 39 -3.83 10.52 9.60
CA ASP A 39 -4.93 9.65 9.17
C ASP A 39 -4.62 9.01 7.81
N TYR A 40 -3.97 9.74 6.91
CA TYR A 40 -3.55 9.19 5.64
C TYR A 40 -2.60 8.01 5.83
N LYS A 41 -1.55 8.18 6.66
CA LYS A 41 -0.62 7.10 7.02
C LYS A 41 -1.36 5.91 7.65
N TYR A 42 -2.28 6.18 8.59
CA TYR A 42 -3.08 5.14 9.24
C TYR A 42 -3.88 4.30 8.23
N TRP A 43 -4.61 4.96 7.32
CA TRP A 43 -5.43 4.27 6.32
C TRP A 43 -4.61 3.58 5.26
N LEU A 44 -3.44 4.12 4.90
CA LEU A 44 -2.51 3.48 3.97
C LEU A 44 -1.96 2.18 4.59
N LYS A 45 -1.54 2.23 5.86
CA LYS A 45 -1.10 1.05 6.62
C LYS A 45 -2.18 -0.03 6.66
N ARG A 46 -3.44 0.35 6.94
CA ARG A 46 -4.59 -0.56 6.89
C ARG A 46 -4.78 -1.20 5.52
N LYS A 47 -4.60 -0.44 4.44
CA LYS A 47 -4.69 -0.94 3.05
C LYS A 47 -3.64 -2.02 2.79
N ILE A 48 -2.40 -1.77 3.18
CA ILE A 48 -1.29 -2.72 3.04
C ILE A 48 -1.57 -4.00 3.83
N GLN A 49 -1.94 -3.87 5.12
CA GLN A 49 -2.26 -5.02 5.96
C GLN A 49 -3.43 -5.86 5.39
N PHE A 50 -4.44 -5.19 4.83
CA PHE A 50 -5.52 -5.84 4.12
C PHE A 50 -5.03 -6.63 2.90
N PHE A 51 -4.20 -6.03 2.05
CA PHE A 51 -3.65 -6.72 0.88
C PHE A 51 -2.72 -7.87 1.24
N ILE A 52 -1.90 -7.73 2.29
CA ILE A 52 -1.05 -8.82 2.82
C ILE A 52 -1.92 -9.98 3.28
N LYS A 53 -2.96 -9.70 4.08
CA LYS A 53 -3.85 -10.72 4.63
C LYS A 53 -4.61 -11.50 3.55
N GLU A 54 -5.08 -10.80 2.53
CA GLU A 54 -5.89 -11.41 1.45
C GLU A 54 -5.01 -11.86 0.25
N GLY A 55 -3.68 -11.74 0.34
CA GLY A 55 -2.74 -12.21 -0.69
C GLY A 55 -2.75 -11.42 -2.00
N LEU A 56 -3.11 -10.13 -1.96
CA LEU A 56 -3.28 -9.27 -3.13
C LEU A 56 -1.95 -8.65 -3.60
N GLU A 57 -0.97 -9.49 -3.96
CA GLU A 57 0.40 -9.09 -4.32
C GLU A 57 0.45 -8.00 -5.39
N LYS A 58 -0.32 -8.16 -6.49
CA LYS A 58 -0.33 -7.18 -7.59
C LYS A 58 -0.68 -5.77 -7.12
N LYS A 59 -1.57 -5.65 -6.13
CA LYS A 59 -1.98 -4.35 -5.57
C LYS A 59 -0.95 -3.80 -4.58
N LEU A 60 -0.22 -4.68 -3.87
CA LEU A 60 0.92 -4.27 -3.06
C LEU A 60 2.03 -3.67 -3.93
N ARG A 61 2.37 -4.33 -5.03
CA ARG A 61 3.39 -3.86 -5.99
C ARG A 61 3.13 -2.45 -6.47
N VAL A 62 1.91 -2.16 -6.92
CA VAL A 62 1.52 -0.80 -7.35
C VAL A 62 1.78 0.26 -6.27
N ILE A 63 1.52 -0.06 -4.99
CA ILE A 63 1.78 0.89 -3.89
C ILE A 63 3.28 1.01 -3.63
N PHE A 64 4.01 -0.11 -3.64
CA PHE A 64 5.45 -0.09 -3.38
C PHE A 64 6.22 0.60 -4.50
N ASP A 65 5.81 0.45 -5.75
CA ASP A 65 6.36 1.17 -6.90
C ASP A 65 6.16 2.69 -6.75
N ASP A 66 4.96 3.13 -6.35
CA ASP A 66 4.67 4.56 -6.11
C ASP A 66 5.44 5.16 -4.92
N LEU A 67 5.72 4.33 -3.89
CA LEU A 67 6.52 4.71 -2.73
C LEU A 67 8.03 4.72 -3.03
N LEU A 68 8.51 3.78 -3.85
CA LEU A 68 9.89 3.75 -4.30
C LEU A 68 10.20 4.94 -5.23
N GLY A 69 9.20 5.34 -6.02
CA GLY A 69 9.33 6.35 -7.07
C GLY A 69 9.90 5.74 -8.36
N PRO A 70 9.97 6.52 -9.46
CA PRO A 70 10.59 6.04 -10.69
C PRO A 70 12.03 5.62 -10.39
N ASN A 71 12.38 4.39 -10.80
CA ASN A 71 13.76 3.93 -10.79
C ASN A 71 14.58 4.94 -11.61
N LEU A 72 15.51 5.64 -10.96
CA LEU A 72 16.31 6.68 -11.61
C LEU A 72 17.16 6.13 -12.78
N SER A 73 17.26 4.79 -12.88
CA SER A 73 18.05 4.08 -13.89
C SER A 73 17.46 4.12 -15.31
N ASN A 74 16.20 4.50 -15.51
CA ASN A 74 15.57 4.45 -16.84
C ASN A 74 14.63 5.61 -17.20
N SER A 75 14.59 6.71 -16.45
CA SER A 75 13.71 7.84 -16.77
C SER A 75 14.48 9.08 -17.22
N THR A 76 14.71 9.19 -18.53
CA THR A 76 14.75 10.48 -19.23
C THR A 76 13.31 10.99 -19.32
N LEU A 77 12.80 11.68 -18.30
CA LEU A 77 11.55 12.44 -18.48
C LEU A 77 11.46 13.70 -17.63
N ASP A 78 11.00 14.73 -18.32
CA ASP A 78 10.71 16.11 -17.98
C ASP A 78 10.28 16.46 -16.54
N GLN A 79 10.80 17.60 -16.09
CA GLN A 79 10.51 18.32 -14.83
C GLN A 79 9.02 18.68 -14.60
N ALA A 80 8.10 18.32 -15.50
CA ALA A 80 6.68 18.67 -15.42
C ALA A 80 5.84 17.72 -14.54
N GLU A 81 6.25 16.45 -14.36
CA GLU A 81 5.53 15.49 -13.48
C GLU A 81 6.05 15.49 -12.03
N CYS A 82 6.52 16.64 -11.56
CA CYS A 82 7.29 16.73 -10.31
C CYS A 82 6.47 16.48 -9.02
N HIS A 83 5.14 16.54 -9.07
CA HIS A 83 4.28 16.39 -7.89
C HIS A 83 4.11 14.94 -7.39
N SER A 84 4.13 13.94 -8.28
CA SER A 84 4.09 12.51 -7.92
C SER A 84 5.45 12.02 -7.41
N ASN A 85 6.52 12.74 -7.74
CA ASN A 85 7.91 12.41 -7.43
C ASN A 85 8.44 13.08 -6.16
N LEU A 86 7.61 13.84 -5.43
CA LEU A 86 8.05 14.39 -4.15
C LEU A 86 8.37 13.25 -3.18
N PRO A 87 9.49 13.33 -2.44
CA PRO A 87 9.90 12.31 -1.47
C PRO A 87 8.91 12.20 -0.30
N LYS A 88 7.94 13.12 -0.20
CA LYS A 88 6.97 13.17 0.89
C LYS A 88 5.53 13.15 0.38
N ILE A 89 4.69 12.35 1.03
CA ILE A 89 3.23 12.41 0.91
C ILE A 89 2.70 13.02 2.20
N LEU A 90 2.10 14.21 2.14
CA LEU A 90 1.58 14.91 3.33
C LEU A 90 2.61 14.93 4.48
N ASP A 91 3.83 15.37 4.19
CA ASP A 91 4.97 15.39 5.12
C ASP A 91 5.53 14.03 5.58
N CYS A 92 4.93 12.91 5.17
CA CYS A 92 5.45 11.57 5.43
C CYS A 92 6.45 11.16 4.35
N ASP A 93 7.67 10.80 4.74
CA ASP A 93 8.69 10.31 3.81
C ASP A 93 8.28 8.96 3.19
N LYS A 94 8.27 8.88 1.86
CA LYS A 94 7.83 7.69 1.12
C LYS A 94 8.73 6.49 1.40
N LYS A 95 10.05 6.70 1.49
CA LYS A 95 11.04 5.64 1.77
C LYS A 95 10.84 5.08 3.18
N SER A 96 10.66 5.94 4.18
CA SER A 96 10.34 5.54 5.55
C SER A 96 9.02 4.75 5.64
N LEU A 97 7.99 5.15 4.88
CA LEU A 97 6.74 4.40 4.79
C LEU A 97 6.95 3.02 4.15
N LEU A 98 7.70 2.93 3.06
CA LEU A 98 8.02 1.67 2.41
C LEU A 98 8.76 0.72 3.36
N GLU A 99 9.75 1.22 4.09
CA GLU A 99 10.47 0.43 5.09
C GLU A 99 9.54 -0.10 6.19
N GLU A 100 8.64 0.74 6.71
CA GLU A 100 7.64 0.33 7.71
C GLU A 100 6.74 -0.80 7.16
N PHE A 101 6.28 -0.67 5.92
CA PHE A 101 5.39 -1.64 5.29
C PHE A 101 6.09 -2.96 4.92
N LEU A 102 7.36 -2.91 4.53
CA LEU A 102 8.19 -4.10 4.33
C LEU A 102 8.33 -4.91 5.64
N ARG A 103 8.40 -4.25 6.80
CA ARG A 103 8.40 -4.93 8.10
C ARG A 103 7.07 -5.63 8.39
N GLU A 104 5.94 -5.04 8.00
CA GLU A 104 4.61 -5.69 8.15
C GLU A 104 4.52 -6.98 7.32
N ILE A 105 5.19 -7.05 6.17
CA ILE A 105 5.30 -8.28 5.37
C ILE A 105 6.06 -9.38 6.12
N LEU A 106 7.17 -9.05 6.77
CA LEU A 106 7.95 -10.02 7.56
C LEU A 106 7.16 -10.60 8.74
N LEU A 107 6.21 -9.84 9.28
CA LEU A 107 5.34 -10.27 10.37
C LEU A 107 4.20 -11.17 9.90
N ALA A 108 3.91 -11.20 8.59
CA ALA A 108 2.87 -12.06 8.03
C ALA A 108 3.36 -13.51 7.93
N LYS A 109 2.54 -14.46 8.44
CA LYS A 109 2.88 -15.88 8.39
C LYS A 109 2.85 -16.41 6.95
N ASN A 110 4.01 -16.91 6.49
CA ASN A 110 4.19 -17.97 5.50
C ASN A 110 3.54 -17.80 4.11
N SER A 111 3.85 -16.72 3.40
CA SER A 111 3.82 -16.78 1.92
C SER A 111 5.22 -16.54 1.37
N LEU A 112 5.79 -17.56 0.72
CA LEU A 112 7.05 -17.44 -0.01
C LEU A 112 7.02 -16.31 -1.04
N GLN A 113 5.83 -16.01 -1.59
CA GLN A 113 5.62 -14.90 -2.51
C GLN A 113 5.85 -13.55 -1.84
N LEU A 114 5.31 -13.37 -0.62
CA LEU A 114 5.52 -12.15 0.15
C LEU A 114 6.97 -11.99 0.61
N GLN A 115 7.66 -13.09 0.93
CA GLN A 115 9.10 -13.05 1.24
C GLN A 115 9.94 -12.61 0.04
N ARG A 116 9.60 -13.08 -1.18
CA ARG A 116 10.26 -12.64 -2.42
C ARG A 116 10.00 -11.16 -2.69
N LEU A 117 8.74 -10.73 -2.53
CA LEU A 117 8.36 -9.32 -2.64
C LEU A 117 9.17 -8.45 -1.68
N TYR A 118 9.28 -8.88 -0.41
CA TYR A 118 10.11 -8.18 0.58
C TYR A 118 11.57 -8.03 0.12
N ALA A 119 12.21 -9.12 -0.30
CA ALA A 119 13.61 -9.11 -0.69
C ALA A 119 13.86 -8.17 -1.89
N GLU A 120 13.00 -8.23 -2.90
CA GLU A 120 13.06 -7.40 -4.11
C GLU A 120 12.99 -5.90 -3.77
N TYR A 121 11.97 -5.47 -3.03
CA TYR A 121 11.80 -4.05 -2.70
C TYR A 121 12.80 -3.56 -1.65
N LYS A 122 13.31 -4.45 -0.78
CA LYS A 122 14.36 -4.10 0.17
C LYS A 122 15.68 -3.83 -0.56
N GLU A 123 16.05 -4.66 -1.53
CA GLU A 123 17.23 -4.47 -2.37
C GLU A 123 17.14 -3.16 -3.17
N GLN A 124 15.98 -2.88 -3.79
CA GLN A 124 15.76 -1.63 -4.52
C GLN A 124 15.80 -0.38 -3.62
N LEU A 125 15.24 -0.47 -2.42
CA LEU A 125 15.28 0.62 -1.44
C LEU A 125 16.72 0.92 -0.99
N ASP A 126 17.52 -0.12 -0.77
CA ASP A 126 18.92 0.01 -0.36
C ASP A 126 19.80 0.52 -1.51
N ALA A 127 19.59 0.07 -2.76
CA ALA A 127 20.27 0.59 -3.94
C ALA A 127 20.02 2.10 -4.16
N ASN A 128 18.75 2.53 -4.03
CA ASN A 128 18.36 3.94 -4.10
C ASN A 128 18.90 4.81 -2.95
N ALA A 129 19.43 4.21 -1.88
CA ALA A 129 20.11 4.95 -0.81
C ALA A 129 21.60 5.17 -1.11
N VAL A 130 22.22 4.25 -1.86
CA VAL A 130 23.65 4.33 -2.24
C VAL A 130 23.87 5.36 -3.35
N ASP A 131 22.94 5.50 -4.29
CA ASP A 131 23.03 6.50 -5.39
C ASP A 131 22.93 7.97 -4.92
N MET A 132 22.67 8.21 -3.62
CA MET A 132 22.57 9.55 -3.02
C MET A 132 23.80 9.98 -2.21
N ILE A 133 24.87 9.17 -2.18
CA ILE A 133 26.16 9.47 -1.52
C ILE A 133 27.24 9.72 -2.58
#